data_AF-A0A6P1BBX6-F1
#
_entry.id   AF-A0A6P1BBX6-F1
#
_cell.length_a   1.000
_cell.length_b   1.000
_cell.length_c   1.000
_cell.angle_alpha   90.00
_cell.angle_beta   90.00
_cell.angle_gamma   90.00
#
_symmetry.space_group_name_H-M   'P 1'
#
loop_
_entity.id
_entity.type
_entity.pdbx_description
1 polymer ?
#
loop_
_entity_poly.entity_id
_entity_poly.type
_entity_poly.pdbx_seq_one_letter_code
_entity_poly.pdbx_strand_id
1 'polypeptide(L)'
;MKQELADRNLIVSDEAAAFFSAWAIDEERHTDGFIRIIELVANGSEKDLRERLAARPHDFGPIVEHLKDEFSLMVMIAFDEMCTCRAYAAEKPFYDSLGNNTLHHWLREVIADEAVHSMNAVNVIRARYRDRIGQVHSILDNLIRATESLRYSGAFVLDYFGAVYSTELLADSRLMTMRNIARPFTV
;
A
#
# COMPACT_ATOMS: atom_id res chain seq x y z
N MET A 1 -11.56 -1.01 -2.83
CA MET A 1 -10.79 -2.27 -2.85
C MET A 1 -11.61 -3.50 -2.47
N LYS A 2 -12.19 -3.59 -1.25
CA LYS A 2 -12.95 -4.80 -0.80
C LYS A 2 -13.96 -5.35 -1.82
N GLN A 3 -14.82 -4.47 -2.36
CA GLN A 3 -15.81 -4.85 -3.37
C GLN A 3 -15.15 -5.38 -4.67
N GLU A 4 -14.13 -4.67 -5.17
CA GLU A 4 -13.39 -5.05 -6.37
C GLU A 4 -12.75 -6.44 -6.26
N LEU A 5 -12.18 -6.76 -5.09
CA LEU A 5 -11.58 -8.06 -4.82
C LEU A 5 -12.63 -9.18 -4.79
N ALA A 6 -13.82 -8.89 -4.25
CA ALA A 6 -14.94 -9.82 -4.21
C ALA A 6 -15.52 -10.08 -5.61
N ASP A 7 -15.75 -9.02 -6.39
CA ASP A 7 -16.31 -9.11 -7.74
C ASP A 7 -15.41 -9.91 -8.70
N ARG A 8 -14.09 -9.83 -8.49
CA ARG A 8 -13.10 -10.58 -9.26
C ARG A 8 -12.76 -11.95 -8.68
N ASN A 9 -13.30 -12.29 -7.52
CA ASN A 9 -12.98 -13.53 -6.78
C ASN A 9 -11.46 -13.74 -6.62
N LEU A 10 -10.74 -12.68 -6.25
CA LEU A 10 -9.27 -12.69 -6.19
C LEU A 10 -8.70 -13.35 -4.94
N ILE A 11 -9.49 -13.46 -3.87
CA ILE A 11 -9.04 -14.03 -2.60
C ILE A 11 -9.57 -15.45 -2.51
N VAL A 12 -8.68 -16.41 -2.75
CA VAL A 12 -8.97 -17.83 -2.90
C VAL A 12 -8.35 -18.68 -1.79
N SER A 13 -7.31 -18.19 -1.09
CA SER A 13 -6.69 -18.91 0.02
C SER A 13 -7.06 -18.36 1.39
N ASP A 14 -7.06 -19.23 2.40
CA ASP A 14 -7.32 -18.86 3.79
C ASP A 14 -6.23 -17.91 4.31
N GLU A 15 -4.97 -18.11 3.90
CA GLU A 15 -3.86 -17.24 4.27
C GLU A 15 -4.03 -15.83 3.70
N ALA A 16 -4.44 -15.70 2.43
CA ALA A 16 -4.72 -14.40 1.83
C ALA A 16 -5.96 -13.75 2.47
N ALA A 17 -7.02 -14.51 2.76
CA ALA A 17 -8.21 -14.01 3.43
C ALA A 17 -7.89 -13.46 4.84
N ALA A 18 -7.08 -14.20 5.61
CA ALA A 18 -6.63 -13.75 6.93
C ALA A 18 -5.77 -12.49 6.84
N PHE A 19 -4.83 -12.44 5.87
CA PHE A 19 -4.04 -11.24 5.59
C PHE A 19 -4.94 -10.04 5.28
N PHE A 20 -5.85 -10.15 4.31
CA PHE A 20 -6.72 -9.04 3.90
C PHE A 20 -7.64 -8.55 5.00
N SER A 21 -8.14 -9.46 5.84
CA SER A 21 -8.98 -9.06 6.96
C SER A 21 -8.21 -8.20 7.97
N ALA A 22 -6.96 -8.55 8.26
CA ALA A 22 -6.12 -7.77 9.18
C ALA A 22 -5.68 -6.45 8.54
N TRP A 23 -5.13 -6.52 7.33
CA TRP A 23 -4.70 -5.37 6.53
C TRP A 23 -5.80 -4.32 6.44
N ALA A 24 -7.01 -4.70 6.01
CA ALA A 24 -8.09 -3.74 5.81
C ALA A 24 -8.60 -3.07 7.10
N ILE A 25 -8.38 -3.67 8.28
CA ILE A 25 -8.71 -3.03 9.56
C ILE A 25 -7.72 -1.92 9.86
N ASP A 26 -6.43 -2.15 9.59
CA ASP A 26 -5.39 -1.15 9.81
C ASP A 26 -5.54 0.00 8.80
N GLU A 27 -5.84 -0.30 7.54
CA GLU A 27 -6.06 0.74 6.51
C GLU A 27 -7.23 1.68 6.80
N GLU A 28 -8.32 1.15 7.40
CA GLU A 28 -9.43 1.98 7.85
C GLU A 28 -8.99 2.94 8.97
N ARG A 29 -8.14 2.46 9.90
CA ARG A 29 -7.58 3.29 10.98
C ARG A 29 -6.62 4.34 10.45
N HIS A 30 -5.77 3.97 9.48
CA HIS A 30 -4.82 4.89 8.85
C HIS A 30 -5.56 6.00 8.11
N THR A 31 -6.58 5.64 7.31
CA THR A 31 -7.45 6.58 6.60
C THR A 31 -8.08 7.57 7.58
N ASP A 32 -8.64 7.09 8.69
CA ASP A 32 -9.24 7.96 9.71
C ASP A 32 -8.23 8.90 10.36
N GLY A 33 -7.00 8.43 10.61
CA GLY A 33 -5.93 9.25 11.15
C GLY A 33 -5.48 10.35 10.19
N PHE A 34 -5.29 10.03 8.91
CA PHE A 34 -4.95 11.03 7.88
C PHE A 34 -6.03 12.09 7.71
N ILE A 35 -7.31 11.70 7.71
CA ILE A 35 -8.42 12.66 7.63
C ILE A 35 -8.36 13.65 8.79
N ARG A 36 -8.13 13.16 10.02
CA ARG A 36 -7.99 14.04 11.20
C ARG A 36 -6.80 14.99 11.07
N ILE A 37 -5.67 14.54 10.54
CA ILE A 37 -4.51 15.39 10.29
C ILE A 37 -4.86 16.49 9.29
N ILE A 38 -5.51 16.14 8.18
CA ILE A 38 -5.92 17.12 7.17
C ILE A 38 -6.90 18.13 7.77
N GLU A 39 -7.91 17.69 8.52
CA GLU A 39 -8.87 18.56 9.19
C GLU A 39 -8.18 19.55 10.15
N LEU A 40 -7.19 19.08 10.91
CA LEU A 40 -6.39 19.90 11.84
C LEU A 40 -5.52 20.92 11.09
N VAL A 41 -4.78 20.49 10.06
CA VAL A 41 -3.87 21.35 9.28
C VAL A 41 -4.66 22.38 8.46
N ALA A 42 -5.81 21.98 7.92
CA ALA A 42 -6.69 22.84 7.15
C ALA A 42 -7.41 23.89 8.01
N ASN A 43 -7.42 23.75 9.35
CA ASN A 43 -8.06 24.68 10.28
C ASN A 43 -9.49 25.08 9.85
N GLY A 44 -10.29 24.08 9.46
CA GLY A 44 -11.68 24.26 9.02
C GLY A 44 -11.89 24.77 7.59
N SER A 45 -10.83 24.91 6.79
CA SER A 45 -10.95 25.27 5.36
C SER A 45 -11.42 24.10 4.47
N GLU A 46 -11.16 22.85 4.88
CA GLU A 46 -11.63 21.64 4.21
C GLU A 46 -13.01 21.22 4.71
N LYS A 47 -14.06 21.98 4.35
CA LYS A 47 -15.44 21.57 4.63
C LYS A 47 -15.79 20.28 3.89
N ASP A 48 -16.58 19.44 4.56
CA ASP A 48 -17.18 18.22 4.01
C ASP A 48 -16.14 17.24 3.44
N LEU A 49 -14.90 17.26 3.95
CA LEU A 49 -13.80 16.42 3.47
C LEU A 49 -14.19 14.93 3.40
N ARG A 50 -14.82 14.41 4.46
CA ARG A 50 -15.27 13.02 4.51
C ARG A 50 -16.31 12.70 3.44
N GLU A 51 -17.26 13.59 3.21
CA GLU A 51 -18.29 13.41 2.18
C GLU A 51 -17.67 13.43 0.78
N ARG A 52 -16.71 14.34 0.54
CA ARG A 52 -15.96 14.42 -0.72
C ARG A 52 -15.11 13.17 -0.97
N LEU A 53 -14.46 12.64 0.07
CA LEU A 53 -13.70 11.39 -0.03
C LEU A 53 -14.62 10.19 -0.32
N ALA A 54 -15.77 10.12 0.35
CA ALA A 54 -16.76 9.05 0.15
C ALA A 54 -17.45 9.10 -1.22
N ALA A 55 -17.68 10.29 -1.76
CA ALA A 55 -18.31 10.49 -3.08
C ALA A 55 -17.32 10.36 -4.25
N ARG A 56 -16.03 10.18 -3.97
CA ARG A 56 -15.01 10.15 -5.00
C ARG A 56 -15.16 8.89 -5.87
N PRO A 57 -15.06 9.01 -7.21
CA PRO A 57 -15.02 7.84 -8.06
C PRO A 57 -13.74 7.03 -7.82
N HIS A 58 -13.90 5.71 -7.79
CA HIS A 58 -12.80 4.75 -7.78
C HIS A 58 -12.59 4.21 -9.18
N ASP A 59 -11.38 4.36 -9.73
CA ASP A 59 -10.99 3.78 -11.02
C ASP A 59 -9.83 2.81 -10.85
N PHE A 60 -10.14 1.52 -10.99
CA PHE A 60 -9.19 0.41 -10.95
C PHE A 60 -8.61 0.06 -12.33
N GLY A 61 -9.08 0.71 -13.40
CA GLY A 61 -8.62 0.48 -14.77
C GLY A 61 -7.09 0.49 -14.92
N PRO A 62 -6.38 1.47 -14.32
CA PRO A 62 -4.92 1.51 -14.42
C PRO A 62 -4.17 0.35 -13.77
N ILE A 63 -4.80 -0.38 -12.83
CA ILE A 63 -4.17 -1.50 -12.11
C ILE A 63 -4.77 -2.86 -12.48
N VAL A 64 -5.67 -2.90 -13.47
CA VAL A 64 -6.44 -4.11 -13.82
C VAL A 64 -5.57 -5.32 -14.14
N GLU A 65 -4.42 -5.11 -14.79
CA GLU A 65 -3.44 -6.15 -15.14
C GLU A 65 -2.78 -6.80 -13.92
N HIS A 66 -2.81 -6.12 -12.78
CA HIS A 66 -2.32 -6.59 -11.49
C HIS A 66 -3.42 -7.24 -10.64
N LEU A 67 -4.70 -7.00 -10.98
CA LEU A 67 -5.90 -7.59 -10.38
C LEU A 67 -6.38 -8.83 -11.14
N LYS A 68 -5.45 -9.68 -11.61
CA LYS A 68 -5.75 -10.88 -12.42
C LYS A 68 -5.81 -12.18 -11.62
N ASP A 69 -5.00 -12.30 -10.57
CA ASP A 69 -4.96 -13.46 -9.69
C ASP A 69 -4.45 -13.05 -8.29
N GLU A 70 -4.71 -13.91 -7.29
CA GLU A 70 -4.29 -13.69 -5.89
C GLU A 70 -2.78 -13.41 -5.79
N PHE A 71 -1.96 -14.13 -6.54
CA PHE A 71 -0.50 -13.97 -6.50
C PHE A 71 -0.06 -12.58 -6.97
N SER A 72 -0.60 -12.09 -8.09
CA SER A 72 -0.27 -10.78 -8.64
C SER A 72 -0.72 -9.66 -7.72
N LEU A 73 -1.88 -9.83 -7.09
CA LEU A 73 -2.40 -8.95 -6.06
C LEU A 73 -1.48 -8.92 -4.83
N MET A 74 -1.03 -10.07 -4.32
CA MET A 74 -0.08 -10.15 -3.21
C MET A 74 1.26 -9.49 -3.53
N VAL A 75 1.79 -9.67 -4.74
CA VAL A 75 3.03 -9.01 -5.16
C VAL A 75 2.86 -7.50 -5.23
N MET A 76 1.71 -7.03 -5.76
CA MET A 76 1.38 -5.61 -5.81
C MET A 76 1.31 -5.00 -4.41
N ILE A 77 0.56 -5.61 -3.49
CA ILE A 77 0.43 -5.11 -2.12
C ILE A 77 1.78 -5.14 -1.41
N ALA A 78 2.52 -6.24 -1.47
CA ALA A 78 3.84 -6.32 -0.84
C ALA A 78 4.78 -5.18 -1.28
N PHE A 79 4.72 -4.80 -2.55
CA PHE A 79 5.48 -3.69 -3.12
C PHE A 79 4.93 -2.32 -2.71
N ASP A 80 3.63 -2.11 -2.81
CA ASP A 80 2.95 -0.87 -2.46
C ASP A 80 3.21 -0.51 -1.00
N GLU A 81 3.03 -1.45 -0.08
CA GLU A 81 3.29 -1.23 1.35
C GLU A 81 4.75 -0.93 1.66
N MET A 82 5.68 -1.53 0.89
CA MET A 82 7.10 -1.21 1.03
C MET A 82 7.40 0.22 0.55
N CYS A 83 6.73 0.67 -0.52
CA CYS A 83 6.83 2.06 -1.00
C CYS A 83 6.25 3.02 0.04
N THR A 84 5.05 2.75 0.55
CA THR A 84 4.35 3.57 1.56
C THR A 84 5.18 3.68 2.85
N CYS A 85 5.67 2.55 3.37
CA CYS A 85 6.58 2.52 4.52
C CYS A 85 7.79 3.45 4.33
N ARG A 86 8.42 3.41 3.14
CA ARG A 86 9.60 4.23 2.84
C ARG A 86 9.24 5.70 2.62
N ALA A 87 8.10 5.98 2.00
CA ALA A 87 7.62 7.33 1.77
C ALA A 87 7.34 8.03 3.10
N TYR A 88 6.58 7.41 4.00
CA TYR A 88 6.30 7.97 5.32
C TYR A 88 7.56 8.13 6.18
N ALA A 89 8.51 7.19 6.08
CA ALA A 89 9.80 7.36 6.74
C ALA A 89 10.59 8.58 6.23
N ALA A 90 10.53 8.87 4.92
CA ALA A 90 11.17 10.03 4.31
C ALA A 90 10.44 11.35 4.63
N GLU A 91 9.12 11.31 4.85
CA GLU A 91 8.31 12.47 5.22
C GLU A 91 8.33 12.78 6.72
N LYS A 92 8.96 11.94 7.55
CA LYS A 92 9.09 12.17 8.99
C LYS A 92 9.49 13.61 9.37
N PRO A 93 10.42 14.31 8.67
CA PRO A 93 10.73 15.72 8.98
C PRO A 93 9.54 16.67 8.84
N PHE A 94 8.63 16.44 7.89
CA PHE A 94 7.40 17.23 7.74
C PHE A 94 6.51 17.05 8.97
N TYR A 95 6.26 15.81 9.38
CA TYR A 95 5.44 15.54 10.56
C TYR A 95 6.09 16.03 11.86
N ASP A 96 7.43 15.94 11.97
CA ASP A 96 8.20 16.50 13.09
C ASP A 96 8.01 18.04 13.17
N SER A 97 7.92 18.71 12.01
CA SER A 97 7.74 20.17 11.94
C SER A 97 6.36 20.66 12.40
N LEU A 98 5.35 19.78 12.46
CA LEU A 98 4.03 20.09 13.00
C LEU A 98 4.05 20.30 14.53
N GLY A 99 5.14 19.95 15.21
CA GLY A 99 5.31 20.19 16.65
C GLY A 99 4.36 19.38 17.53
N ASN A 100 3.71 18.35 17.00
CA ASN A 100 2.72 17.53 17.68
C ASN A 100 3.24 16.11 17.90
N ASN A 101 3.66 15.82 19.12
CA ASN A 101 4.22 14.51 19.50
C ASN A 101 3.23 13.34 19.30
N THR A 102 1.91 13.60 19.39
CA THR A 102 0.90 12.57 19.12
C THR A 102 0.88 12.19 17.65
N LEU A 103 0.94 13.18 16.74
CA LEU A 103 1.01 12.91 15.30
C LEU A 103 2.31 12.21 14.91
N HIS A 104 3.42 12.62 15.53
CA HIS A 104 4.70 11.96 15.35
C HIS A 104 4.65 10.48 15.76
N HIS A 105 4.09 10.19 16.94
CA HIS A 105 3.98 8.82 17.43
C HIS A 105 3.07 7.98 16.52
N TRP A 106 1.92 8.54 16.14
CA TRP A 106 0.99 7.89 15.24
C TRP A 106 1.63 7.56 13.88
N LEU A 107 2.38 8.48 13.26
CA LEU A 107 3.06 8.19 11.99
C LEU A 107 4.06 7.04 12.14
N ARG A 108 4.76 6.94 13.28
CA ARG A 108 5.67 5.82 13.54
C ARG A 108 4.94 4.48 13.66
N GLU A 109 3.73 4.49 14.21
CA GLU A 109 2.88 3.30 14.25
C GLU A 109 2.43 2.92 12.84
N VAL A 110 1.95 3.88 12.04
CA VAL A 110 1.59 3.64 10.63
C VAL A 110 2.77 3.04 9.85
N ILE A 111 3.98 3.63 9.94
CA ILE A 111 5.19 3.09 9.29
C ILE A 111 5.47 1.63 9.72
N ALA A 112 5.22 1.30 10.99
CA ALA A 112 5.41 -0.05 11.48
C ALA A 112 4.34 -1.01 10.93
N ASP A 113 3.10 -0.57 10.82
CA ASP A 113 1.99 -1.31 10.21
C ASP A 113 2.29 -1.61 8.73
N GLU A 114 2.72 -0.62 7.93
CA GLU A 114 3.05 -0.85 6.51
C GLU A 114 4.18 -1.88 6.34
N ALA A 115 5.18 -1.82 7.21
CA ALA A 115 6.26 -2.81 7.21
C ALA A 115 5.74 -4.22 7.54
N VAL A 116 4.78 -4.34 8.47
CA VAL A 116 4.11 -5.60 8.82
C VAL A 116 3.24 -6.08 7.66
N HIS A 117 2.47 -5.20 7.02
CA HIS A 117 1.62 -5.53 5.89
C HIS A 117 2.43 -6.04 4.70
N SER A 118 3.50 -5.33 4.33
CA SER A 118 4.43 -5.77 3.29
C SER A 118 4.98 -7.17 3.60
N MET A 119 5.44 -7.40 4.83
CA MET A 119 6.00 -8.69 5.23
C MET A 119 4.96 -9.82 5.31
N ASN A 120 3.72 -9.53 5.70
CA ASN A 120 2.65 -10.51 5.72
C ASN A 120 2.26 -10.93 4.30
N ALA A 121 2.16 -9.99 3.36
CA ALA A 121 1.96 -10.31 1.96
C ALA A 121 3.12 -11.16 1.40
N VAL A 122 4.37 -10.82 1.73
CA VAL A 122 5.56 -11.64 1.40
C VAL A 122 5.46 -13.06 1.98
N ASN A 123 4.95 -13.21 3.20
CA ASN A 123 4.80 -14.51 3.85
C ASN A 123 3.74 -15.36 3.15
N VAL A 124 2.61 -14.78 2.73
CA VAL A 124 1.61 -15.46 1.90
C VAL A 124 2.24 -15.92 0.59
N ILE A 125 3.00 -15.05 -0.10
CA ILE A 125 3.72 -15.40 -1.34
C ILE A 125 4.63 -16.60 -1.13
N ARG A 126 5.45 -16.59 -0.08
CA ARG A 126 6.41 -17.65 0.22
C ARG A 126 5.75 -18.95 0.65
N ALA A 127 4.60 -18.88 1.32
CA ALA A 127 3.85 -20.05 1.74
C ALA A 127 3.17 -20.74 0.55
N ARG A 128 2.60 -19.97 -0.38
CA ARG A 128 1.64 -20.46 -1.38
C ARG A 128 2.14 -20.48 -2.82
N TYR A 129 3.09 -19.62 -3.17
CA TYR A 129 3.44 -19.31 -4.57
C TYR A 129 4.93 -19.46 -4.88
N ARG A 130 5.59 -20.43 -4.23
CA ARG A 130 7.04 -20.65 -4.39
C ARG A 130 7.45 -20.92 -5.83
N ASP A 131 6.64 -21.69 -6.55
CA ASP A 131 6.81 -22.03 -7.97
C ASP A 131 6.66 -20.81 -8.89
N ARG A 132 5.96 -19.77 -8.42
CA ARG A 132 5.74 -18.52 -9.17
C ARG A 132 6.70 -17.39 -8.81
N ILE A 133 7.61 -17.57 -7.84
CA ILE A 133 8.57 -16.52 -7.44
C ILE A 133 9.37 -15.97 -8.62
N GLY A 134 9.68 -16.79 -9.64
CA GLY A 134 10.35 -16.35 -10.86
C GLY A 134 9.59 -15.27 -11.66
N GLN A 135 8.28 -15.11 -11.44
CA GLN A 135 7.43 -14.11 -12.09
C GLN A 135 7.46 -12.74 -11.39
N VAL A 136 7.97 -12.67 -10.16
CA VAL A 136 7.92 -11.43 -9.34
C VAL A 136 8.64 -10.28 -10.04
N HIS A 137 9.79 -10.54 -10.65
CA HIS A 137 10.55 -9.50 -11.35
C HIS A 137 9.73 -8.82 -12.44
N SER A 138 9.06 -9.59 -13.30
CA SER A 138 8.26 -9.03 -14.39
C SER A 138 7.02 -8.30 -13.87
N ILE A 139 6.40 -8.79 -12.79
CA ILE A 139 5.26 -8.11 -12.16
C ILE A 139 5.69 -6.75 -11.60
N LEU A 140 6.78 -6.68 -10.85
CA LEU A 140 7.29 -5.43 -10.28
C LEU A 140 7.73 -4.43 -11.36
N ASP A 141 8.36 -4.90 -12.44
CA ASP A 141 8.73 -4.03 -13.56
C ASP A 141 7.50 -3.45 -14.26
N ASN A 142 6.44 -4.26 -14.41
CA ASN A 142 5.17 -3.79 -14.96
C ASN A 142 4.52 -2.75 -14.03
N LEU A 143 4.53 -2.99 -12.72
CA LEU A 143 3.98 -2.07 -11.72
C LEU A 143 4.69 -0.72 -11.77
N ILE A 144 6.02 -0.69 -11.75
CA ILE A 144 6.77 0.57 -11.81
C ILE A 144 6.49 1.31 -13.11
N ARG A 145 6.48 0.63 -14.26
CA ARG A 145 6.13 1.28 -15.53
C ARG A 145 4.70 1.84 -15.52
N ALA A 146 3.75 1.13 -14.91
CA ALA A 146 2.40 1.63 -14.77
C ALA A 146 2.40 2.95 -13.95
N THR A 147 3.19 3.02 -12.87
CA THR A 147 3.25 4.21 -11.99
C THR A 147 3.69 5.50 -12.67
N GLU A 148 4.46 5.44 -13.75
CA GLU A 148 4.83 6.62 -14.54
C GLU A 148 3.62 7.31 -15.20
N SER A 149 2.55 6.54 -15.43
CA SER A 149 1.31 6.99 -16.06
C SER A 149 0.12 7.03 -15.10
N LEU A 150 0.28 6.51 -13.88
CA LEU A 150 -0.76 6.51 -12.86
C LEU A 150 -0.99 7.93 -12.40
N ARG A 151 -2.22 8.41 -12.65
CA ARG A 151 -2.78 9.51 -11.89
C ARG A 151 -3.51 8.91 -10.71
N TYR A 152 -3.50 9.63 -9.58
CA TYR A 152 -4.27 9.28 -8.39
C TYR A 152 -5.75 8.98 -8.76
N SER A 153 -6.12 7.70 -8.78
CA SER A 153 -7.38 7.20 -9.33
C SER A 153 -8.32 6.66 -8.26
N GLY A 154 -7.91 6.72 -6.99
CA GLY A 154 -8.70 6.24 -5.87
C GLY A 154 -8.72 4.71 -5.84
N ALA A 155 -7.70 4.07 -6.42
CA ALA A 155 -7.51 2.63 -6.40
C ALA A 155 -7.03 2.14 -5.02
N PHE A 156 -6.67 3.05 -4.11
CA PHE A 156 -6.09 2.80 -2.79
C PHE A 156 -4.62 2.38 -2.84
N VAL A 157 -4.31 1.38 -3.67
CA VAL A 157 -2.95 0.92 -3.93
C VAL A 157 -2.34 1.62 -5.14
N LEU A 158 -1.01 1.82 -5.12
CA LEU A 158 -0.23 2.50 -6.16
C LEU A 158 -0.69 3.93 -6.44
N ASP A 159 -1.40 4.52 -5.47
CA ASP A 159 -2.01 5.84 -5.54
C ASP A 159 -0.99 6.91 -5.09
N TYR A 160 0.22 6.82 -5.64
CA TYR A 160 1.38 7.62 -5.21
C TYR A 160 1.19 9.10 -5.48
N PHE A 161 1.45 9.93 -4.47
CA PHE A 161 1.34 11.38 -4.56
C PHE A 161 2.51 12.06 -3.85
N GLY A 162 3.03 13.13 -4.46
CA GLY A 162 4.11 13.93 -3.91
C GLY A 162 5.49 13.52 -4.40
N ALA A 163 6.46 14.42 -4.23
CA ALA A 163 7.83 14.25 -4.72
C ALA A 163 8.61 13.13 -4.00
N VAL A 164 8.10 12.63 -2.87
CA VAL A 164 8.73 11.58 -2.08
C VAL A 164 8.75 10.23 -2.83
N TYR A 165 7.74 9.95 -3.65
CA TYR A 165 7.68 8.75 -4.49
C TYR A 165 8.57 8.91 -5.74
N SER A 166 9.87 9.05 -5.52
CA SER A 166 10.86 9.18 -6.59
C SER A 166 11.17 7.84 -7.25
N THR A 167 11.78 7.89 -8.44
CA THR A 167 12.28 6.70 -9.14
C THR A 167 13.22 5.87 -8.27
N GLU A 168 14.06 6.52 -7.46
CA GLU A 168 14.97 5.88 -6.52
C GLU A 168 14.21 5.15 -5.40
N LEU A 169 13.17 5.78 -4.83
CA LEU A 169 12.34 5.14 -3.79
C LEU A 169 11.64 3.89 -4.34
N LEU A 170 11.09 3.97 -5.54
CA LEU A 170 10.44 2.82 -6.19
C LEU A 170 11.44 1.70 -6.51
N ALA A 171 12.62 2.05 -7.03
CA ALA A 171 13.68 1.09 -7.33
C ALA A 171 14.19 0.37 -6.07
N ASP A 172 14.40 1.11 -4.98
CA ASP A 172 14.80 0.55 -3.69
C ASP A 172 13.72 -0.35 -3.10
N SER A 173 12.46 0.07 -3.16
CA SER A 173 11.31 -0.68 -2.64
C SER A 173 11.14 -1.99 -3.41
N ARG A 174 11.36 -1.97 -4.73
CA ARG A 174 11.43 -3.17 -5.57
C ARG A 174 12.54 -4.11 -5.14
N LEU A 175 13.76 -3.61 -4.96
CA LEU A 175 14.89 -4.44 -4.51
C LEU A 175 14.62 -5.07 -3.15
N MET A 176 14.04 -4.32 -2.22
CA MET A 176 13.68 -4.82 -0.90
C MET A 176 12.60 -5.91 -0.97
N THR A 177 11.53 -5.65 -1.74
CA THR A 177 10.44 -6.61 -1.94
C THR A 177 10.94 -7.91 -2.56
N MET A 178 11.74 -7.83 -3.62
CA MET A 178 12.37 -9.00 -4.24
C MET A 178 13.24 -9.77 -3.25
N ARG A 179 14.07 -9.08 -2.48
CA ARG A 179 14.94 -9.70 -1.47
C ARG A 179 14.13 -10.43 -0.41
N ASN A 180 13.03 -9.84 0.05
CA ASN A 180 12.19 -10.42 1.09
C ASN A 180 11.44 -11.66 0.58
N ILE A 181 10.94 -11.63 -0.66
CA ILE A 181 10.29 -12.79 -1.29
C ILE A 181 11.28 -13.93 -1.55
N ALA A 182 12.50 -13.62 -1.98
CA ALA A 182 13.52 -14.62 -2.28
C ALA A 182 14.11 -15.31 -1.02
N ARG A 183 13.89 -14.76 0.18
CA ARG A 183 14.40 -15.37 1.42
C ARG A 183 13.66 -16.68 1.73
N PRO A 184 14.38 -17.76 2.12
CA PRO A 184 13.74 -19.01 2.54
C PRO A 184 12.75 -18.78 3.68
N PHE A 185 11.54 -19.35 3.62
CA PHE A 185 10.55 -19.26 4.70
C PHE A 185 11.06 -20.02 5.94
N THR A 186 11.54 -19.27 6.94
CA THR A 186 11.85 -19.80 8.27
C THR A 186 10.60 -19.71 9.12
N VAL A 187 10.06 -20.89 9.48
CA VAL A 187 8.97 -21.07 10.47
C VAL A 187 9.55 -21.06 11.86
#